data_AF-A0A2E8S2F5-F1
#
_entry.id   AF-A0A2E8S2F5-F1
#
_cell.length_a   1.000
_cell.length_b   1.000
_cell.length_c   1.000
_cell.angle_alpha   90.00
_cell.angle_beta   90.00
_cell.angle_gamma   90.00
#
_symmetry.space_group_name_H-M   'P 1'
#
loop_
_entity.id
_entity.type
_entity.pdbx_description
1 polymer ?
#
loop_
_entity_poly.entity_id
_entity_poly.type
_entity_poly.pdbx_seq_one_letter_code
_entity_poly.pdbx_strand_id
1 'polypeptide(L)'
;MATIMVAGATGFTGTLVAQEVNRVGLPLAVSARNSEKLAWLLKILPDSTVHRLASPADPQSLDGLFEGSDVVINTIGPFTDLGLPMVKAAVEQGVHYVDTTGEASYMDAVLETYDQQAREKSIAIICAQAFEYALGDCACSLALNALGGSADSLEVFYQVDSVPTSRGTLKSILRMAHQPVQYWAEGRLHQEPIGRAVETIRFPRKDTNFTALGFTGGEIIHVPRRAEVGLLRTYMVVPRASVRRIRLGRPAIGLLRWSAFQRATDAWIDKRPEGPNSEQRSTNKFRILVRGQRGNRRAECLVTGHDPYGITATIAVQGARMLREQGTRRTGVVSTAMAFDPEEFLRQLESAQVRTEVQTTSL
;
A
#
# COMPACT_ATOMS: atom_id res chain seq x y z
N MET A 1 2.14 -19.17 -21.93
CA MET A 1 3.00 -18.07 -21.43
C MET A 1 2.30 -17.46 -20.24
N ALA A 2 3.04 -17.17 -19.17
CA ALA A 2 2.52 -16.71 -17.90
C ALA A 2 2.10 -15.22 -17.93
N THR A 3 0.87 -14.89 -17.52
CA THR A 3 0.18 -13.61 -17.76
C THR A 3 -0.11 -12.85 -16.47
N ILE A 4 0.19 -11.55 -16.45
CA ILE A 4 -0.19 -10.63 -15.36
C ILE A 4 -1.49 -9.93 -15.73
N MET A 5 -2.52 -10.11 -14.92
CA MET A 5 -3.79 -9.39 -15.05
C MET A 5 -3.75 -8.09 -14.25
N VAL A 6 -3.99 -6.95 -14.90
CA VAL A 6 -4.22 -5.67 -14.23
C VAL A 6 -5.71 -5.40 -14.16
N ALA A 7 -6.30 -5.59 -12.97
CA ALA A 7 -7.71 -5.30 -12.75
C ALA A 7 -7.92 -3.83 -12.35
N GLY A 8 -8.84 -3.16 -13.04
CA GLY A 8 -9.03 -1.71 -12.90
C GLY A 8 -8.08 -0.88 -13.78
N ALA A 9 -7.63 -1.43 -14.90
CA ALA A 9 -6.56 -0.86 -15.73
C ALA A 9 -6.83 0.56 -16.26
N THR A 10 -8.10 0.98 -16.36
CA THR A 10 -8.47 2.33 -16.81
C THR A 10 -8.53 3.38 -15.70
N GLY A 11 -8.24 3.00 -14.45
CA GLY A 11 -8.05 3.95 -13.36
C GLY A 11 -6.65 4.57 -13.39
N PHE A 12 -6.43 5.61 -12.58
CA PHE A 12 -5.13 6.31 -12.53
C PHE A 12 -3.97 5.36 -12.23
N THR A 13 -4.02 4.65 -11.10
CA THR A 13 -2.98 3.67 -10.72
C THR A 13 -2.94 2.50 -11.69
N GLY A 14 -4.11 1.98 -12.10
CA GLY A 14 -4.20 0.86 -13.06
C GLY A 14 -3.54 1.15 -14.41
N THR A 15 -3.63 2.38 -14.91
CA THR A 15 -2.99 2.77 -16.17
C THR A 15 -1.47 2.73 -16.03
N LEU A 16 -0.93 3.22 -14.91
CA LEU A 16 0.50 3.19 -14.64
C LEU A 16 1.02 1.78 -14.46
N VAL A 17 0.25 0.92 -13.77
CA VAL A 17 0.60 -0.50 -13.62
C VAL A 17 0.61 -1.18 -14.99
N ALA A 18 -0.42 -1.01 -15.82
CA ALA A 18 -0.46 -1.61 -17.16
C ALA A 18 0.69 -1.14 -18.06
N GLN A 19 1.00 0.16 -18.03
CA GLN A 19 2.16 0.72 -18.72
C GLN A 19 3.48 0.15 -18.19
N GLU A 20 3.61 -0.04 -16.88
CA GLU A 20 4.81 -0.60 -16.27
C GLU A 20 4.99 -2.08 -16.63
N VAL A 21 3.94 -2.90 -16.60
CA VAL A 21 3.96 -4.31 -17.07
C VAL A 21 4.44 -4.37 -18.52
N ASN A 22 3.91 -3.50 -19.38
CA ASN A 22 4.34 -3.39 -20.77
C ASN A 22 5.82 -2.96 -20.88
N ARG A 23 6.24 -1.94 -20.12
CA ARG A 23 7.61 -1.42 -20.12
C ARG A 23 8.64 -2.49 -19.75
N VAL A 24 8.30 -3.39 -18.82
CA VAL A 24 9.18 -4.50 -18.42
C VAL A 24 9.00 -5.77 -19.25
N GLY A 25 8.17 -5.73 -20.30
CA GLY A 25 8.04 -6.81 -21.30
C GLY A 25 7.35 -8.07 -20.80
N LEU A 26 6.44 -7.96 -19.82
CA LEU A 26 5.71 -9.10 -19.27
C LEU A 26 4.37 -9.30 -20.05
N PRO A 27 3.91 -10.54 -20.27
CA PRO A 27 2.61 -10.78 -20.90
C PRO A 27 1.49 -10.16 -20.07
N LEU A 28 0.70 -9.30 -20.71
CA LEU A 28 -0.28 -8.43 -20.07
C LEU A 28 -1.71 -8.84 -20.43
N ALA A 29 -2.54 -8.98 -19.40
CA ALA A 29 -3.98 -8.92 -19.51
C ALA A 29 -4.52 -7.72 -18.72
N VAL A 30 -5.62 -7.12 -19.17
CA VAL A 30 -6.25 -5.99 -18.49
C VAL A 30 -7.74 -6.23 -18.30
N SER A 31 -8.28 -5.75 -17.18
CA SER A 31 -9.72 -5.66 -17.00
C SER A 31 -10.18 -4.27 -16.58
N ALA A 32 -11.35 -3.88 -17.08
CA ALA A 32 -11.96 -2.59 -16.79
C ALA A 32 -13.49 -2.67 -16.91
N ARG A 33 -14.19 -1.76 -16.22
CA ARG A 33 -15.66 -1.68 -16.28
C ARG A 33 -16.20 -0.80 -17.40
N ASN A 34 -15.35 0.05 -17.99
CA ASN A 34 -15.75 1.02 -19.01
C ASN A 34 -15.07 0.69 -20.34
N SER A 35 -15.85 0.22 -21.31
CA SER A 35 -15.37 -0.21 -22.62
C SER A 35 -14.71 0.90 -23.43
N GLU A 36 -15.23 2.13 -23.36
CA GLU A 36 -14.66 3.28 -24.09
C GLU A 36 -13.26 3.63 -23.56
N LYS A 37 -13.10 3.75 -22.23
CA LYS A 37 -11.80 3.99 -21.60
C LYS A 37 -10.82 2.85 -21.88
N LEU A 38 -11.31 1.61 -21.88
CA LEU A 38 -10.49 0.45 -22.20
C LEU A 38 -9.98 0.52 -23.66
N ALA A 39 -10.85 0.88 -24.61
CA ALA A 39 -10.45 1.07 -26.00
C ALA A 39 -9.37 2.15 -26.16
N TRP A 40 -9.41 3.23 -25.37
CA TRP A 40 -8.32 4.23 -25.35
C TRP A 40 -7.01 3.68 -24.79
N LEU A 41 -7.07 2.92 -23.69
CA LEU A 41 -5.89 2.30 -23.09
C LEU A 41 -5.23 1.29 -24.05
N LEU A 42 -6.02 0.50 -24.77
CA LEU A 42 -5.50 -0.51 -25.69
C LEU A 42 -4.71 0.11 -26.87
N LYS A 43 -4.96 1.36 -27.25
CA LYS A 43 -4.17 2.07 -28.28
C LYS A 43 -2.71 2.33 -27.88
N ILE A 44 -2.39 2.24 -26.59
CA ILE A 44 -1.04 2.50 -26.06
C ILE A 44 -0.41 1.26 -25.42
N LEU A 45 -1.08 0.11 -25.51
CA LEU A 45 -0.59 -1.19 -25.05
C LEU A 45 -0.30 -2.08 -26.27
N PRO A 46 0.44 -3.20 -26.11
CA PRO A 46 0.69 -4.12 -27.20
C PRO A 46 -0.60 -4.71 -27.77
N ASP A 47 -0.65 -4.94 -29.07
CA ASP A 47 -1.80 -5.56 -29.75
C ASP A 47 -2.13 -6.96 -29.22
N SER A 48 -1.14 -7.64 -28.62
CA SER A 48 -1.30 -8.94 -27.97
C SER A 48 -1.99 -8.89 -26.60
N THR A 49 -2.38 -7.71 -26.12
CA THR A 49 -2.97 -7.53 -24.79
C THR A 49 -4.35 -8.19 -24.72
N VAL A 50 -4.48 -9.20 -23.88
CA VAL A 50 -5.77 -9.81 -23.56
C VAL A 50 -6.58 -8.81 -22.72
N HIS A 51 -7.86 -8.62 -23.04
CA HIS A 51 -8.69 -7.68 -22.29
C HIS A 51 -10.08 -8.24 -21.99
N ARG A 52 -10.60 -7.90 -20.80
CA ARG A 52 -11.91 -8.36 -20.31
C ARG A 52 -12.69 -7.20 -19.71
N LEU A 53 -14.00 -7.16 -19.93
CA LEU A 53 -14.89 -6.25 -19.21
C LEU A 53 -15.34 -6.92 -17.92
N ALA A 54 -15.16 -6.25 -16.79
CA ALA A 54 -15.60 -6.75 -15.50
C ALA A 54 -15.85 -5.62 -14.50
N SER A 55 -16.74 -5.88 -13.55
CA SER A 55 -17.10 -4.95 -12.49
C SER A 55 -17.20 -5.72 -11.17
N PRO A 56 -16.52 -5.30 -10.09
CA PRO A 56 -16.71 -5.93 -8.77
C PRO A 56 -18.13 -5.83 -8.22
N ALA A 57 -18.95 -4.92 -8.77
CA ALA A 57 -20.36 -4.77 -8.43
C ALA A 57 -21.28 -5.76 -9.17
N ASP A 58 -20.74 -6.54 -10.13
CA ASP A 58 -21.44 -7.57 -10.87
C ASP A 58 -20.72 -8.91 -10.66
N PRO A 59 -21.17 -9.75 -9.71
CA PRO A 59 -20.51 -11.01 -9.37
C PRO A 59 -20.32 -11.95 -10.57
N GLN A 60 -21.27 -11.99 -11.50
CA GLN A 60 -21.18 -12.86 -12.68
C GLN A 60 -20.04 -12.46 -13.61
N SER A 61 -19.70 -11.16 -13.65
CA SER A 61 -18.57 -10.66 -14.45
C SER A 61 -17.19 -11.06 -13.89
N LEU A 62 -17.13 -11.64 -12.68
CA LEU A 62 -15.90 -12.10 -12.05
C LEU A 62 -15.59 -13.57 -12.33
N ASP A 63 -16.58 -14.34 -12.81
CA ASP A 63 -16.42 -15.75 -13.16
C ASP A 63 -15.39 -15.91 -14.29
N GLY A 64 -14.32 -16.66 -14.03
CA GLY A 64 -13.23 -16.86 -14.99
C GLY A 64 -12.43 -15.59 -15.34
N LEU A 65 -12.65 -14.47 -14.64
CA LEU A 65 -12.00 -13.19 -14.94
C LEU A 65 -10.47 -13.31 -14.99
N PHE A 66 -9.89 -14.12 -14.11
CA PHE A 66 -8.45 -14.31 -13.97
C PHE A 66 -7.94 -15.58 -14.65
N GLU A 67 -8.80 -16.29 -15.40
CA GLU A 67 -8.41 -17.49 -16.13
C GLU A 67 -7.23 -17.18 -17.08
N GLY A 68 -6.22 -18.05 -17.04
CA GLY A 68 -4.97 -17.91 -17.80
C GLY A 68 -3.97 -16.90 -17.22
N SER A 69 -4.23 -16.35 -16.04
CA SER A 69 -3.32 -15.43 -15.33
C SER A 69 -2.64 -16.15 -14.16
N ASP A 70 -1.35 -15.86 -13.93
CA ASP A 70 -0.60 -16.40 -12.79
C ASP A 70 -0.70 -15.46 -11.58
N VAL A 71 -0.82 -14.15 -11.86
CA VAL A 71 -0.93 -13.11 -10.84
C VAL A 71 -1.93 -12.04 -11.29
N VAL A 72 -2.74 -11.56 -10.35
CA VAL A 72 -3.60 -10.38 -10.51
C VAL A 72 -3.03 -9.22 -9.72
N ILE A 73 -2.91 -8.06 -10.35
CA ILE A 73 -2.69 -6.77 -9.72
C ILE A 73 -4.02 -6.01 -9.68
N ASN A 74 -4.67 -5.96 -8.51
CA ASN A 74 -5.92 -5.23 -8.33
C ASN A 74 -5.68 -3.76 -7.97
N THR A 75 -6.22 -2.87 -8.79
CA THR A 75 -6.16 -1.42 -8.61
C THR A 75 -7.54 -0.78 -8.40
N ILE A 76 -8.57 -1.61 -8.16
CA ILE A 76 -9.96 -1.17 -8.03
C ILE A 76 -10.26 -0.75 -6.59
N GLY A 77 -10.14 0.55 -6.33
CA GLY A 77 -10.58 1.17 -5.08
C GLY A 77 -11.95 1.87 -5.19
N PRO A 78 -12.59 2.23 -4.06
CA PRO A 78 -12.15 1.98 -2.68
C PRO A 78 -12.20 0.49 -2.29
N PHE A 79 -11.15 0.00 -1.64
CA PHE A 79 -10.93 -1.43 -1.42
C PHE A 79 -11.86 -2.02 -0.36
N THR A 80 -12.20 -1.25 0.68
CA THR A 80 -13.20 -1.69 1.68
C THR A 80 -14.55 -2.03 1.04
N ASP A 81 -14.89 -1.40 -0.09
CA ASP A 81 -16.17 -1.59 -0.76
C ASP A 81 -16.08 -2.61 -1.91
N LEU A 82 -14.97 -2.60 -2.66
CA LEU A 82 -14.85 -3.32 -3.94
C LEU A 82 -13.76 -4.40 -3.95
N GLY A 83 -12.93 -4.48 -2.91
CA GLY A 83 -11.75 -5.34 -2.88
C GLY A 83 -12.05 -6.81 -2.55
N LEU A 84 -12.97 -7.08 -1.61
CA LEU A 84 -13.24 -8.46 -1.16
C LEU A 84 -13.78 -9.37 -2.29
N PRO A 85 -14.68 -8.92 -3.19
CA PRO A 85 -15.08 -9.73 -4.34
C PRO A 85 -13.92 -10.11 -5.26
N MET A 86 -12.93 -9.22 -5.40
CA MET A 86 -11.75 -9.47 -6.23
C MET A 86 -10.81 -10.51 -5.58
N VAL A 87 -10.63 -10.44 -4.26
CA VAL A 87 -9.86 -11.45 -3.52
C VAL A 87 -10.55 -12.81 -3.60
N LYS A 88 -11.87 -12.84 -3.40
CA LYS A 88 -12.68 -14.06 -3.54
C LYS A 88 -12.46 -14.72 -4.90
N ALA A 89 -12.57 -13.95 -5.98
CA ALA A 89 -12.36 -14.46 -7.33
C ALA A 89 -10.94 -15.00 -7.55
N ALA A 90 -9.91 -14.32 -7.03
CA ALA A 90 -8.52 -14.80 -7.13
C ALA A 90 -8.30 -16.10 -6.35
N VAL A 91 -8.86 -16.20 -5.14
CA VAL A 91 -8.83 -17.44 -4.35
C VAL A 91 -9.57 -18.54 -5.09
N GLU A 92 -10.82 -18.33 -5.53
CA GLU A 92 -11.61 -19.34 -6.25
C GLU A 92 -10.92 -19.84 -7.52
N GLN A 93 -10.21 -18.97 -8.22
CA GLN A 93 -9.50 -19.29 -9.46
C GLN A 93 -8.06 -19.77 -9.23
N GLY A 94 -7.56 -19.77 -7.99
CA GLY A 94 -6.22 -20.27 -7.64
C GLY A 94 -5.09 -19.40 -8.19
N VAL A 95 -5.30 -18.08 -8.24
CA VAL A 95 -4.35 -17.11 -8.80
C VAL A 95 -3.73 -16.28 -7.68
N HIS A 96 -2.43 -16.00 -7.76
CA HIS A 96 -1.80 -15.08 -6.82
C HIS A 96 -2.42 -13.68 -6.94
N TYR A 97 -2.52 -12.97 -5.82
CA TYR A 97 -3.18 -11.68 -5.76
C TYR A 97 -2.27 -10.65 -5.12
N VAL A 98 -2.15 -9.49 -5.76
CA VAL A 98 -1.56 -8.30 -5.17
C VAL A 98 -2.48 -7.11 -5.40
N ASP A 99 -2.46 -6.13 -4.51
CA ASP A 99 -3.22 -4.89 -4.68
C ASP A 99 -2.44 -3.66 -4.24
N THR A 100 -3.02 -2.48 -4.49
CA THR A 100 -2.45 -1.19 -4.11
C THR A 100 -3.24 -0.49 -3.00
N THR A 101 -3.85 -1.26 -2.09
CA THR A 101 -4.68 -0.68 -1.02
C THR A 101 -3.87 0.18 -0.05
N GLY A 102 -4.49 1.26 0.44
CA GLY A 102 -4.01 2.02 1.60
C GLY A 102 -4.86 1.76 2.86
N GLU A 103 -5.85 0.86 2.78
CA GLU A 103 -6.93 0.72 3.76
C GLU A 103 -6.65 -0.48 4.70
N ALA A 104 -6.13 -0.20 5.90
CA ALA A 104 -5.77 -1.25 6.87
C ALA A 104 -6.95 -2.14 7.30
N SER A 105 -8.17 -1.58 7.40
CA SER A 105 -9.38 -2.36 7.72
C SER A 105 -9.73 -3.38 6.64
N TYR A 106 -9.48 -3.05 5.37
CA TYR A 106 -9.61 -4.01 4.28
C TYR A 106 -8.54 -5.11 4.35
N MET A 107 -7.29 -4.74 4.63
CA MET A 107 -6.21 -5.73 4.80
C MET A 107 -6.50 -6.72 5.93
N ASP A 108 -7.03 -6.23 7.05
CA ASP A 108 -7.44 -7.06 8.19
C ASP A 108 -8.59 -8.01 7.81
N ALA A 109 -9.62 -7.49 7.14
CA ALA A 109 -10.73 -8.32 6.64
C ALA A 109 -10.28 -9.40 5.65
N VAL A 110 -9.31 -9.09 4.77
CA VAL A 110 -8.72 -10.06 3.84
C VAL A 110 -7.97 -11.15 4.59
N LEU A 111 -7.15 -10.77 5.58
CA LEU A 111 -6.40 -11.70 6.42
C LEU A 111 -7.34 -12.64 7.19
N GLU A 112 -8.35 -12.10 7.85
CA GLU A 112 -9.32 -12.88 8.62
C GLU A 112 -10.14 -13.84 7.74
N THR A 113 -10.50 -13.42 6.52
CA THR A 113 -11.43 -14.17 5.68
C THR A 113 -10.74 -15.20 4.78
N TYR A 114 -9.55 -14.87 4.24
CA TYR A 114 -8.98 -15.62 3.11
C TYR A 114 -7.62 -16.28 3.38
N ASP A 115 -6.98 -16.06 4.54
CA ASP A 115 -5.65 -16.65 4.82
C ASP A 115 -5.64 -18.18 4.67
N GLN A 116 -6.59 -18.86 5.31
CA GLN A 116 -6.66 -20.31 5.25
C GLN A 116 -6.89 -20.82 3.82
N GLN A 117 -7.87 -20.27 3.10
CA GLN A 117 -8.22 -20.69 1.75
C GLN A 117 -7.06 -20.46 0.76
N ALA A 118 -6.34 -19.34 0.92
CA ALA A 118 -5.15 -19.05 0.12
C ALA A 118 -4.00 -20.03 0.39
N ARG A 119 -3.79 -20.44 1.65
CA ARG A 119 -2.81 -21.49 2.00
C ARG A 119 -3.17 -22.84 1.40
N GLU A 120 -4.43 -23.24 1.50
CA GLU A 120 -4.93 -24.50 0.92
C GLU A 120 -4.71 -24.57 -0.59
N LYS A 121 -4.82 -23.43 -1.27
CA LYS A 121 -4.56 -23.30 -2.71
C LYS A 121 -3.11 -23.00 -3.07
N SER A 122 -2.22 -22.92 -2.08
CA SER A 122 -0.80 -22.58 -2.27
C SER A 122 -0.57 -21.24 -2.99
N ILE A 123 -1.49 -20.28 -2.83
CA ILE A 123 -1.35 -18.94 -3.39
C ILE A 123 -0.96 -17.92 -2.32
N ALA A 124 -0.47 -16.78 -2.77
CA ALA A 124 -0.16 -15.63 -1.92
C ALA A 124 -1.14 -14.50 -2.25
N ILE A 125 -1.67 -13.88 -1.20
CA ILE A 125 -2.44 -12.64 -1.26
C ILE A 125 -1.58 -11.58 -0.56
N ILE A 126 -1.10 -10.61 -1.33
CA ILE A 126 -0.24 -9.53 -0.83
C ILE A 126 -0.96 -8.20 -0.99
N CYS A 127 -1.65 -7.77 0.06
CA CYS A 127 -2.24 -6.45 0.09
C CYS A 127 -1.17 -5.37 0.17
N ALA A 128 -1.49 -4.21 -0.37
CA ALA A 128 -0.65 -3.02 -0.33
C ALA A 128 0.77 -3.21 -0.88
N GLN A 129 0.87 -3.87 -2.04
CA GLN A 129 2.06 -3.81 -2.90
C GLN A 129 2.17 -2.42 -3.54
N ALA A 130 2.37 -1.40 -2.71
CA ALA A 130 2.43 0.00 -3.09
C ALA A 130 3.52 0.75 -2.33
N PHE A 131 3.71 2.04 -2.66
CA PHE A 131 4.61 2.94 -1.94
C PHE A 131 4.36 2.89 -0.41
N GLU A 132 3.09 3.03 -0.01
CA GLU A 132 2.67 2.82 1.37
C GLU A 132 2.58 1.32 1.66
N TYR A 133 3.08 0.96 2.84
CA TYR A 133 3.22 -0.37 3.42
C TYR A 133 4.29 -1.29 2.81
N ALA A 134 4.42 -1.47 1.50
CA ALA A 134 5.40 -2.46 1.00
C ALA A 134 6.85 -2.09 1.35
N LEU A 135 7.23 -0.83 1.10
CA LEU A 135 8.56 -0.32 1.45
C LEU A 135 8.76 -0.23 2.97
N GLY A 136 7.71 0.16 3.70
CA GLY A 136 7.71 0.25 5.16
C GLY A 136 7.90 -1.10 5.84
N ASP A 137 7.21 -2.14 5.36
CA ASP A 137 7.32 -3.51 5.84
C ASP A 137 8.70 -4.12 5.59
N CYS A 138 9.27 -3.92 4.39
CA CYS A 138 10.65 -4.33 4.11
C CYS A 138 11.65 -3.58 5.01
N ALA A 139 11.49 -2.26 5.18
CA ALA A 139 12.33 -1.45 6.07
C ALA A 139 12.22 -1.89 7.54
N CYS A 140 11.02 -2.27 7.99
CA CYS A 140 10.78 -2.86 9.32
C CYS A 140 11.57 -4.16 9.47
N SER A 141 11.57 -5.02 8.46
CA SER A 141 12.32 -6.28 8.49
C SER A 141 13.83 -6.05 8.56
N LEU A 142 14.37 -5.09 7.80
CA LEU A 142 15.79 -4.75 7.88
C LEU A 142 16.18 -4.16 9.24
N ALA A 143 15.36 -3.26 9.80
CA ALA A 143 15.60 -2.70 11.14
C ALA A 143 15.53 -3.78 12.23
N LEU A 144 14.56 -4.69 12.16
CA LEU A 144 14.44 -5.82 13.09
C LEU A 144 15.63 -6.77 12.99
N ASN A 145 16.07 -7.13 11.78
CA ASN A 145 17.25 -7.96 11.56
C ASN A 145 18.50 -7.32 12.18
N ALA A 146 18.68 -6.01 11.98
CA ALA A 146 19.78 -5.27 12.58
C ALA A 146 19.75 -5.28 14.12
N LEU A 147 18.57 -5.40 14.74
CA LEU A 147 18.37 -5.52 16.20
C LEU A 147 18.42 -6.95 16.73
N GLY A 148 18.60 -7.97 15.87
CA GLY A 148 18.60 -9.38 16.27
C GLY A 148 17.21 -10.03 16.29
N GLY A 149 16.27 -9.51 15.49
CA GLY A 149 14.96 -10.13 15.22
C GLY A 149 13.81 -9.67 16.11
N SER A 150 14.05 -8.80 17.10
CA SER A 150 13.03 -8.27 18.01
C SER A 150 13.29 -6.80 18.35
N ALA A 151 12.24 -6.08 18.77
CA ALA A 151 12.34 -4.68 19.18
C ALA A 151 11.39 -4.36 20.33
N ASP A 152 11.84 -3.51 21.27
CA ASP A 152 10.97 -2.96 22.32
C ASP A 152 10.03 -1.90 21.75
N SER A 153 10.53 -1.12 20.78
CA SER A 153 9.72 -0.20 19.98
C SER A 153 10.16 -0.19 18.52
N LEU A 154 9.18 -0.01 17.63
CA LEU A 154 9.36 0.16 16.20
C LEU A 154 8.44 1.28 15.71
N GLU A 155 9.00 2.33 15.12
CA GLU A 155 8.25 3.48 14.64
C GLU A 155 8.53 3.72 13.17
N VAL A 156 7.48 3.91 12.36
CA VAL A 156 7.57 4.10 10.91
C VAL A 156 7.11 5.51 10.57
N PHE A 157 7.95 6.29 9.89
CA PHE A 157 7.68 7.67 9.54
C PHE A 157 7.67 7.84 8.02
N TYR A 158 6.49 8.16 7.47
CA TYR A 158 6.28 8.49 6.07
C TYR A 158 6.38 10.00 5.86
N GLN A 159 7.12 10.42 4.84
CA GLN A 159 7.18 11.80 4.38
C GLN A 159 7.15 11.87 2.86
N VAL A 160 6.31 12.75 2.35
CA VAL A 160 6.26 13.13 0.94
C VAL A 160 6.41 14.65 0.82
N ASP A 161 7.09 15.14 -0.22
CA ASP A 161 7.35 16.58 -0.39
C ASP A 161 6.04 17.34 -0.72
N SER A 162 5.12 16.69 -1.45
CA SER A 162 3.77 17.19 -1.70
C SER A 162 2.71 16.12 -1.42
N VAL A 163 1.61 16.53 -0.79
CA VAL A 163 0.49 15.63 -0.48
C VAL A 163 -0.11 15.12 -1.79
N PRO A 164 -0.30 13.80 -1.96
CA PRO A 164 -0.80 13.26 -3.21
C PRO A 164 -2.23 13.74 -3.50
N THR A 165 -2.51 14.09 -4.76
CA THR A 165 -3.74 14.78 -5.17
C THR A 165 -4.78 13.92 -5.89
N SER A 166 -4.55 12.61 -6.05
CA SER A 166 -5.51 11.75 -6.76
C SER A 166 -6.84 11.65 -6.02
N ARG A 167 -7.91 11.37 -6.77
CA ARG A 167 -9.24 11.15 -6.20
C ARG A 167 -9.25 10.00 -5.19
N GLY A 168 -8.53 8.92 -5.50
CA GLY A 168 -8.41 7.74 -4.63
C GLY A 168 -7.74 8.06 -3.29
N THR A 169 -6.62 8.79 -3.32
CA THR A 169 -5.93 9.21 -2.09
C THR A 169 -6.79 10.15 -1.24
N LEU A 170 -7.49 11.10 -1.87
CA LEU A 170 -8.35 12.04 -1.13
C LEU A 170 -9.53 11.33 -0.44
N LYS A 171 -10.17 10.37 -1.12
CA LYS A 171 -11.22 9.54 -0.51
C LYS A 171 -10.68 8.73 0.68
N SER A 172 -9.48 8.15 0.53
CA SER A 172 -8.80 7.38 1.58
C SER A 172 -8.50 8.26 2.82
N ILE A 173 -7.90 9.44 2.63
CA ILE A 173 -7.61 10.39 3.72
C ILE A 173 -8.89 10.79 4.47
N LEU A 174 -9.98 11.07 3.77
CA LEU A 174 -11.25 11.47 4.39
C LEU A 174 -11.87 10.32 5.19
N ARG A 175 -11.79 9.08 4.71
CA ARG A 175 -12.25 7.90 5.44
C ARG A 175 -11.43 7.68 6.72
N MET A 176 -10.10 7.77 6.61
CA MET A 176 -9.18 7.60 7.75
C MET A 176 -9.40 8.65 8.84
N ALA A 177 -9.74 9.90 8.48
CA ALA A 177 -9.95 10.97 9.45
C ALA A 177 -11.09 10.69 10.46
N HIS A 178 -11.99 9.76 10.16
CA HIS A 178 -13.14 9.40 11.00
C HIS A 178 -12.91 8.15 11.83
N GLN A 179 -11.86 7.39 11.52
CA GLN A 179 -11.55 6.17 12.23
C GLN A 179 -10.58 6.47 13.37
N PRO A 180 -10.68 5.75 14.50
CA PRO A 180 -9.62 5.79 15.49
C PRO A 180 -8.31 5.29 14.85
N VAL A 181 -7.21 5.92 15.23
CA VAL A 181 -5.87 5.49 14.86
C VAL A 181 -5.54 4.24 15.65
N GLN A 182 -5.12 3.19 14.97
CA GLN A 182 -4.69 1.94 15.59
C GLN A 182 -3.16 1.89 15.69
N TYR A 183 -2.68 1.27 16.76
CA TYR A 183 -1.27 0.96 16.98
C TYR A 183 -1.15 -0.37 17.73
N TRP A 184 0.00 -1.01 17.63
CA TRP A 184 0.28 -2.23 18.38
C TRP A 184 1.04 -1.90 19.66
N ALA A 185 0.59 -2.42 20.78
CA ALA A 185 1.29 -2.33 22.06
C ALA A 185 0.87 -3.49 22.96
N GLU A 186 1.74 -3.90 23.89
CA GLU A 186 1.36 -4.87 24.94
C GLU A 186 0.76 -6.18 24.39
N GLY A 187 1.23 -6.63 23.22
CA GLY A 187 0.78 -7.86 22.59
C GLY A 187 -0.61 -7.80 21.92
N ARG A 188 -1.19 -6.60 21.74
CA ARG A 188 -2.50 -6.44 21.08
C ARG A 188 -2.63 -5.12 20.33
N LEU A 189 -3.72 -4.98 19.58
CA LEU A 189 -4.09 -3.71 18.95
C LEU A 189 -4.76 -2.78 19.97
N HIS A 190 -4.33 -1.52 19.95
CA HIS A 190 -4.90 -0.42 20.70
C HIS A 190 -5.44 0.64 19.74
N GLN A 191 -6.41 1.42 20.22
CA GLN A 191 -7.02 2.51 19.46
C GLN A 191 -6.86 3.84 20.19
N GLU A 192 -6.66 4.90 19.43
CA GLU A 192 -6.66 6.25 19.94
C GLU A 192 -7.28 7.25 18.96
N PRO A 193 -7.76 8.41 19.44
CA PRO A 193 -8.25 9.46 18.56
C PRO A 193 -7.12 10.05 17.69
N ILE A 194 -7.44 10.39 16.44
CA ILE A 194 -6.53 11.14 15.57
C ILE A 194 -6.05 12.43 16.25
N GLY A 195 -4.76 12.74 16.10
CA GLY A 195 -4.13 13.90 16.76
C GLY A 195 -3.57 13.63 18.15
N ARG A 196 -3.77 12.43 18.73
CA ARG A 196 -3.19 12.05 20.01
C ARG A 196 -1.67 11.84 19.89
N ALA A 197 -1.22 10.82 19.15
CA ALA A 197 0.20 10.64 18.83
C ALA A 197 0.69 11.70 17.83
N VAL A 198 1.65 12.52 18.26
CA VAL A 198 2.33 13.51 17.44
C VAL A 198 3.80 13.51 17.82
N GLU A 199 4.66 13.35 16.83
CA GLU A 199 6.10 13.27 17.01
C GLU A 199 6.83 14.39 16.27
N THR A 200 8.01 14.73 16.78
CA THR A 200 8.96 15.59 16.06
C THR A 200 10.08 14.73 15.51
N ILE A 201 10.18 14.68 14.20
CA ILE A 201 11.10 13.78 13.49
C ILE A 201 12.15 14.58 12.72
N ARG A 202 13.40 14.10 12.74
CA ARG A 202 14.48 14.58 11.89
C ARG A 202 14.97 13.42 11.04
N PHE A 203 14.89 13.57 9.73
CA PHE A 203 15.41 12.58 8.80
C PHE A 203 16.93 12.72 8.67
N PRO A 204 17.67 11.63 8.46
CA PRO A 204 19.10 11.68 8.18
C PRO A 204 19.41 12.66 7.03
N ARG A 205 20.52 13.40 7.15
CA ARG A 205 20.98 14.44 6.19
C ARG A 205 20.00 15.60 5.98
N LYS A 206 19.04 15.82 6.88
CA LYS A 206 18.18 17.02 6.90
C LYS A 206 18.37 17.77 8.20
N ASP A 207 18.65 19.06 8.10
CA ASP A 207 18.74 19.94 9.28
C ASP A 207 17.40 20.62 9.63
N THR A 208 16.29 19.92 9.36
CA THR A 208 14.94 20.43 9.60
C THR A 208 14.13 19.41 10.38
N ASN A 209 13.45 19.89 11.42
CA ASN A 209 12.50 19.11 12.18
C ASN A 209 11.14 19.11 11.48
N PHE A 210 10.59 17.92 11.26
CA PHE A 210 9.25 17.70 10.74
C PHE A 210 8.30 17.35 11.87
N THR A 211 7.01 17.54 11.64
CA THR A 211 5.95 17.13 12.57
C THR A 211 5.21 15.95 11.95
N ALA A 212 5.17 14.84 12.67
CA ALA A 212 4.55 13.61 12.23
C ALA A 212 3.31 13.31 13.07
N LEU A 213 2.23 12.91 12.42
CA LEU A 213 0.94 12.59 13.03
C LEU A 213 0.72 11.08 12.93
N GLY A 214 0.32 10.45 14.04
CA GLY A 214 -0.02 9.04 14.05
C GLY A 214 -1.19 8.74 13.12
N PHE A 215 -1.09 7.67 12.34
CA PHE A 215 -2.15 7.14 11.49
C PHE A 215 -2.12 5.61 11.52
N THR A 216 -3.23 4.96 11.15
CA THR A 216 -3.29 3.50 11.06
C THR A 216 -2.56 3.02 9.81
N GLY A 217 -1.33 2.52 9.96
CA GLY A 217 -0.58 1.89 8.87
C GLY A 217 -0.76 0.37 8.84
N GLY A 218 -0.63 -0.24 7.67
CA GLY A 218 -0.78 -1.68 7.45
C GLY A 218 0.30 -2.53 8.12
N GLU A 219 1.41 -1.93 8.55
CA GLU A 219 2.49 -2.60 9.28
C GLU A 219 1.98 -3.28 10.56
N ILE A 220 0.98 -2.69 11.23
CA ILE A 220 0.42 -3.24 12.48
C ILE A 220 -0.27 -4.60 12.27
N ILE A 221 -0.58 -4.95 11.02
CA ILE A 221 -1.20 -6.21 10.65
C ILE A 221 -0.14 -7.29 10.56
N HIS A 222 0.94 -7.09 9.81
CA HIS A 222 1.88 -8.18 9.52
C HIS A 222 3.14 -8.18 10.39
N VAL A 223 3.65 -7.01 10.82
CA VAL A 223 4.90 -6.93 11.59
C VAL A 223 4.81 -7.72 12.91
N PRO A 224 3.76 -7.57 13.74
CA PRO A 224 3.67 -8.30 15.01
C PRO A 224 3.48 -9.81 14.85
N ARG A 225 3.07 -10.27 13.65
CA ARG A 225 2.85 -11.69 13.34
C ARG A 225 4.13 -12.42 12.94
N ARG A 226 5.22 -11.69 12.67
CA ARG A 226 6.51 -12.27 12.24
C ARG A 226 7.70 -11.88 13.12
N ALA A 227 7.52 -10.97 14.07
CA ALA A 227 8.56 -10.54 15.00
C ALA A 227 7.96 -10.09 16.34
N GLU A 228 8.72 -10.27 17.42
CA GLU A 228 8.36 -9.74 18.74
C GLU A 228 8.62 -8.23 18.79
N VAL A 229 7.53 -7.46 18.89
CA VAL A 229 7.56 -5.99 18.93
C VAL A 229 6.71 -5.49 20.10
N GLY A 230 7.32 -4.74 21.02
CA GLY A 230 6.63 -4.20 22.20
C GLY A 230 5.66 -3.06 21.89
N LEU A 231 6.10 -2.10 21.06
CA LEU A 231 5.30 -0.99 20.54
C LEU A 231 5.55 -0.84 19.03
N LEU A 232 4.49 -0.78 18.22
CA LEU A 232 4.59 -0.41 16.81
C LEU A 232 3.63 0.73 16.46
N ARG A 233 4.19 1.83 15.95
CA ARG A 233 3.45 3.02 15.51
C ARG A 233 3.87 3.49 14.13
N THR A 234 2.89 4.02 13.41
CA THR A 234 3.04 4.56 12.05
C THR A 234 2.64 6.03 12.06
N TYR A 235 3.47 6.86 11.44
CA TYR A 235 3.31 8.30 11.41
C TYR A 235 3.44 8.85 9.99
N MET A 236 2.65 9.86 9.68
CA MET A 236 2.74 10.62 8.43
C MET A 236 3.17 12.04 8.75
N VAL A 237 4.19 12.54 8.04
CA VAL A 237 4.62 13.94 8.14
C VAL A 237 3.54 14.84 7.56
N VAL A 238 3.10 15.80 8.37
CA VAL A 238 2.05 16.75 8.02
C VAL A 238 2.49 18.18 8.35
N PRO A 239 1.93 19.20 7.68
CA PRO A 239 2.14 20.58 8.08
C PRO A 239 1.72 20.81 9.53
N ARG A 240 2.57 21.50 10.33
CA ARG A 240 2.31 21.79 11.75
C ARG A 240 0.93 22.39 12.01
N ALA A 241 0.49 23.29 11.13
CA ALA A 241 -0.83 23.94 11.20
C ALA A 241 -1.99 22.93 11.13
N SER A 242 -1.83 21.82 10.38
CA SER A 242 -2.84 20.78 10.26
C SER A 242 -3.07 20.04 11.58
N VAL A 243 -2.02 19.73 12.33
CA VAL A 243 -2.14 19.08 13.65
C VAL A 243 -2.96 19.93 14.62
N ARG A 244 -2.70 21.25 14.66
CA ARG A 244 -3.45 22.18 15.52
C ARG A 244 -4.94 22.19 15.16
N ARG A 245 -5.28 22.23 13.85
CA ARG A 245 -6.66 22.18 13.38
C ARG A 245 -7.35 20.86 13.74
N ILE A 246 -6.67 19.73 13.55
CA ILE A 246 -7.21 18.40 13.87
C ILE A 246 -7.52 18.30 15.38
N ARG A 247 -6.58 18.71 16.24
CA ARG A 247 -6.76 18.66 17.70
C ARG A 247 -7.92 19.55 18.17
N LEU A 248 -8.06 20.75 17.60
CA LEU A 248 -9.16 21.68 17.92
C LEU A 248 -10.52 21.21 17.39
N GLY A 249 -10.55 20.62 16.19
CA GLY A 249 -11.78 20.13 15.55
C GLY A 249 -12.27 18.77 16.06
N ARG A 250 -11.45 18.04 16.84
CA ARG A 250 -11.73 16.68 17.32
C ARG A 250 -13.11 16.48 17.97
N PRO A 251 -13.63 17.37 18.82
CA PRO A 251 -14.94 17.18 19.45
C PRO A 251 -16.09 17.17 18.43
N ALA A 252 -15.94 17.91 17.33
CA ALA A 252 -16.98 18.07 16.30
C ALA A 252 -16.99 16.91 15.28
N ILE A 253 -15.83 16.27 15.04
CA ILE A 253 -15.70 15.16 14.08
C ILE A 253 -16.55 13.95 14.51
N GLY A 254 -16.61 13.65 15.81
CA GLY A 254 -17.42 12.53 16.35
C GLY A 254 -18.93 12.75 16.31
N LEU A 255 -19.41 13.98 16.08
CA LEU A 255 -20.83 14.35 16.08
C LEU A 255 -21.44 14.41 14.67
N LEU A 256 -20.63 14.32 13.61
CA LEU A 256 -21.11 14.48 12.24
C LEU A 256 -21.79 13.19 11.74
N ARG A 257 -23.11 13.25 11.45
CA ARG A 257 -23.85 12.14 10.80
C ARG A 257 -23.47 12.04 9.32
N TRP A 258 -22.66 11.04 8.99
CA TRP A 258 -21.76 11.04 7.83
C TRP A 258 -22.35 10.56 6.48
N SER A 259 -23.48 9.86 6.44
CA SER A 259 -24.01 9.26 5.19
C SER A 259 -24.48 10.27 4.13
N ALA A 260 -24.96 11.45 4.55
CA ALA A 260 -25.31 12.54 3.63
C ALA A 260 -24.08 13.35 3.20
N PHE A 261 -23.11 13.53 4.11
CA PHE A 261 -21.86 14.24 3.84
C PHE A 261 -20.96 13.45 2.88
N GLN A 262 -20.87 12.12 3.01
CA GLN A 262 -20.12 11.23 2.12
C GLN A 262 -20.51 11.40 0.65
N ARG A 263 -21.82 11.35 0.34
CA ARG A 263 -22.31 11.49 -1.04
C ARG A 263 -21.96 12.85 -1.64
N ALA A 264 -22.06 13.92 -0.85
CA ALA A 264 -21.68 15.26 -1.28
C ALA A 264 -20.16 15.41 -1.47
N THR A 265 -19.35 14.83 -0.58
CA THR A 265 -17.89 14.84 -0.72
C THR A 265 -17.41 13.98 -1.87
N ASP A 266 -18.00 12.81 -2.09
CA ASP A 266 -17.65 11.91 -3.19
C ASP A 266 -17.98 12.57 -4.54
N ALA A 267 -19.17 13.16 -4.67
CA ALA A 267 -19.56 13.90 -5.87
C ALA A 267 -18.67 15.14 -6.13
N TRP A 268 -18.09 15.75 -5.09
CA TRP A 268 -17.14 16.86 -5.23
C TRP A 268 -15.73 16.37 -5.59
N ILE A 269 -15.26 15.25 -5.02
CA ILE A 269 -13.98 14.63 -5.36
C ILE A 269 -14.00 14.14 -6.81
N ASP A 270 -15.13 13.59 -7.26
CA ASP A 270 -15.31 13.11 -8.63
C ASP A 270 -15.30 14.25 -9.67
N LYS A 271 -15.33 15.52 -9.24
CA LYS A 271 -15.16 16.71 -10.09
C LYS A 271 -13.71 17.22 -10.15
N ARG A 272 -12.79 16.71 -9.32
CA ARG A 272 -11.36 17.10 -9.32
C ARG A 272 -10.56 16.35 -10.40
N PRO A 273 -9.35 16.80 -10.77
CA PRO A 273 -8.48 16.04 -11.66
C PRO A 273 -8.27 14.61 -11.16
N GLU A 274 -8.12 13.64 -12.07
CA GLU A 274 -8.03 12.21 -11.74
C GLU A 274 -6.76 11.90 -10.91
N GLY A 275 -5.66 12.60 -11.20
CA GLY A 275 -4.40 12.56 -10.45
C GLY A 275 -3.41 13.61 -10.97
N PRO A 276 -2.22 13.71 -10.36
CA PRO A 276 -1.15 14.59 -10.83
C PRO A 276 -0.60 14.14 -12.19
N ASN A 277 -0.08 15.07 -12.98
CA ASN A 277 0.56 14.75 -14.27
C ASN A 277 1.97 14.14 -14.07
N SER A 278 2.61 13.66 -15.14
CA SER A 278 3.94 13.04 -15.08
C SER A 278 5.03 13.96 -14.52
N GLU A 279 5.01 15.25 -14.86
CA GLU A 279 5.99 16.23 -14.42
C GLU A 279 5.88 16.57 -12.92
N GLN A 280 4.65 16.74 -12.42
CA GLN A 280 4.38 16.94 -11.00
C GLN A 280 4.80 15.73 -10.16
N ARG A 281 4.67 14.54 -10.72
CA ARG A 281 5.01 13.28 -10.06
C ARG A 281 6.52 13.04 -9.97
N SER A 282 7.24 13.22 -11.07
CA SER A 282 8.69 12.93 -11.15
C SER A 282 9.53 13.77 -10.17
N THR A 283 9.03 14.95 -9.79
CA THR A 283 9.70 15.85 -8.85
C THR A 283 9.33 15.59 -7.38
N ASN A 284 8.26 14.84 -7.10
CA ASN A 284 7.78 14.60 -5.74
C ASN A 284 8.63 13.52 -5.06
N LYS A 285 9.43 13.89 -4.05
CA LYS A 285 10.27 12.94 -3.32
C LYS A 285 9.55 12.37 -2.11
N PHE A 286 9.93 11.17 -1.73
CA PHE A 286 9.46 10.54 -0.51
C PHE A 286 10.61 10.02 0.35
N ARG A 287 10.32 9.86 1.64
CA ARG A 287 11.20 9.25 2.64
C ARG A 287 10.35 8.38 3.56
N ILE A 288 10.86 7.20 3.88
CA ILE A 288 10.31 6.30 4.88
C ILE A 288 11.43 6.01 5.86
N LEU A 289 11.27 6.40 7.11
CA LEU A 289 12.24 6.12 8.15
C LEU A 289 11.62 5.15 9.16
N VAL A 290 12.24 3.99 9.33
CA VAL A 290 11.91 3.07 10.42
C VAL A 290 12.94 3.25 11.52
N ARG A 291 12.47 3.45 12.75
CA ARG A 291 13.29 3.51 13.97
C ARG A 291 12.94 2.34 14.87
N GLY A 292 13.89 1.46 15.10
CA GLY A 292 13.78 0.37 16.06
C GLY A 292 14.68 0.59 17.27
N GLN A 293 14.24 0.15 18.44
CA GLN A 293 15.05 0.09 19.65
C GLN A 293 14.92 -1.27 20.32
N ARG A 294 16.04 -1.83 20.80
CA ARG A 294 16.10 -3.05 21.63
C ARG A 294 17.17 -2.87 22.71
N GLY A 295 16.75 -2.71 23.96
CA GLY A 295 17.62 -2.31 25.07
C GLY A 295 18.40 -1.03 24.73
N ASN A 296 19.74 -1.12 24.79
CA ASN A 296 20.65 -0.02 24.45
C ASN A 296 21.01 0.04 22.96
N ARG A 297 20.43 -0.80 22.10
CA ARG A 297 20.70 -0.79 20.65
C ARG A 297 19.58 -0.07 19.91
N ARG A 298 19.95 0.75 18.93
CA ARG A 298 19.04 1.39 17.98
C ARG A 298 19.38 0.98 16.55
N ALA A 299 18.36 0.84 15.74
CA ALA A 299 18.49 0.67 14.29
C ALA A 299 17.58 1.67 13.59
N GLU A 300 18.12 2.35 12.57
CA GLU A 300 17.37 3.19 11.66
C GLU A 300 17.47 2.61 10.25
N CYS A 301 16.34 2.41 9.58
CA CYS A 301 16.30 2.05 8.16
C CYS A 301 15.59 3.19 7.40
N LEU A 302 16.34 3.89 6.55
CA LEU A 302 15.85 4.97 5.71
C LEU A 302 15.68 4.47 4.28
N VAL A 303 14.46 4.53 3.76
CA VAL A 303 14.15 4.33 2.34
C VAL A 303 13.83 5.68 1.72
N THR A 304 14.43 5.99 0.58
CA THR A 304 14.17 7.24 -0.17
C THR A 304 13.89 6.95 -1.62
N GLY A 305 13.10 7.83 -2.24
CA GLY A 305 12.80 7.75 -3.67
C GLY A 305 12.00 8.95 -4.14
N HIS A 306 11.36 8.80 -5.29
CA HIS A 306 10.53 9.83 -5.92
C HIS A 306 9.31 9.19 -6.59
N ASP A 307 8.36 10.04 -7.01
CA ASP A 307 7.11 9.64 -7.63
C ASP A 307 6.36 8.52 -6.88
N PRO A 308 5.69 8.82 -5.75
CA PRO A 308 4.93 7.82 -4.99
C PRO A 308 3.93 6.99 -5.83
N TYR A 309 3.40 7.54 -6.93
CA TYR A 309 2.47 6.81 -7.80
C TYR A 309 3.22 5.93 -8.80
N GLY A 310 4.27 6.45 -9.45
CA GLY A 310 5.12 5.69 -10.35
C GLY A 310 5.79 4.52 -9.63
N ILE A 311 6.36 4.75 -8.45
CA ILE A 311 6.97 3.68 -7.68
C ILE A 311 5.94 2.65 -7.20
N THR A 312 4.69 3.06 -6.91
CA THR A 312 3.61 2.11 -6.59
C THR A 312 3.38 1.14 -7.75
N ALA A 313 3.38 1.62 -8.99
CA ALA A 313 3.27 0.76 -10.16
C ALA A 313 4.46 -0.21 -10.26
N THR A 314 5.69 0.29 -10.11
CA THR A 314 6.90 -0.56 -10.13
C THR A 314 6.90 -1.59 -9.00
N ILE A 315 6.48 -1.24 -7.79
CA ILE A 315 6.38 -2.16 -6.64
C ILE A 315 5.37 -3.27 -6.94
N ALA A 316 4.16 -2.92 -7.39
CA ALA A 316 3.11 -3.89 -7.70
C ALA A 316 3.53 -4.85 -8.82
N VAL A 317 4.10 -4.32 -9.90
CA VAL A 317 4.62 -5.12 -11.02
C VAL A 317 5.79 -5.98 -10.59
N GLN A 318 6.65 -5.47 -9.70
CA GLN A 318 7.78 -6.26 -9.24
C GLN A 318 7.37 -7.39 -8.31
N GLY A 319 6.43 -7.16 -7.38
CA GLY A 319 5.84 -8.23 -6.59
C GLY A 319 5.19 -9.31 -7.46
N ALA A 320 4.42 -8.90 -8.48
CA ALA A 320 3.79 -9.84 -9.41
C ALA A 320 4.81 -10.63 -10.25
N ARG A 321 5.86 -9.99 -10.74
CA ARG A 321 6.95 -10.66 -11.47
C ARG A 321 7.68 -11.66 -10.57
N MET A 322 8.00 -11.30 -9.34
CA MET A 322 8.67 -12.21 -8.40
C MET A 322 7.79 -13.41 -8.05
N LEU A 323 6.48 -13.22 -7.80
CA LEU A 323 5.55 -14.33 -7.60
C LEU A 323 5.54 -15.29 -8.79
N ARG A 324 5.53 -14.75 -10.01
CA ARG A 324 5.51 -15.54 -11.25
C ARG A 324 6.82 -16.30 -11.49
N GLU A 325 7.96 -15.66 -11.28
CA GLU A 325 9.27 -16.20 -11.67
C GLU A 325 9.96 -17.00 -10.55
N GLN A 326 9.73 -16.60 -9.30
CA GLN A 326 10.45 -17.12 -8.12
C GLN A 326 9.50 -17.79 -7.12
N GLY A 327 8.19 -17.60 -7.27
CA GLY A 327 7.20 -18.04 -6.29
C GLY A 327 7.15 -17.14 -5.05
N THR A 328 6.64 -17.69 -3.95
CA THR A 328 6.55 -17.02 -2.65
C THR A 328 7.22 -17.86 -1.58
N ARG A 329 7.83 -17.21 -0.58
CA ARG A 329 8.36 -17.87 0.63
C ARG A 329 7.25 -18.38 1.55
N ARG A 330 6.07 -17.76 1.47
CA ARG A 330 4.89 -18.10 2.28
C ARG A 330 3.60 -17.92 1.48
N THR A 331 2.69 -18.88 1.61
CA THR A 331 1.33 -18.83 1.07
C THR A 331 0.37 -18.31 2.13
N GLY A 332 -0.84 -17.94 1.72
CA GLY A 332 -1.81 -17.25 2.57
C GLY A 332 -1.85 -15.75 2.35
N VAL A 333 -2.38 -15.02 3.32
CA VAL A 333 -2.38 -13.56 3.33
C VAL A 333 -1.12 -13.08 4.02
N VAL A 334 -0.21 -12.50 3.24
CA VAL A 334 1.17 -12.23 3.65
C VAL A 334 1.55 -10.80 3.27
N SER A 335 2.54 -10.22 3.96
CA SER A 335 3.15 -8.94 3.56
C SER A 335 4.29 -9.14 2.56
N THR A 336 4.80 -8.06 1.97
CA THR A 336 5.96 -8.09 1.06
C THR A 336 7.15 -8.84 1.66
N ALA A 337 7.52 -8.52 2.90
CA ALA A 337 8.69 -9.10 3.56
C ALA A 337 8.45 -10.53 4.06
N MET A 338 7.20 -11.01 4.06
CA MET A 338 6.86 -12.41 4.29
C MET A 338 6.87 -13.22 2.99
N ALA A 339 6.44 -12.62 1.88
CA ALA A 339 6.40 -13.24 0.56
C ALA A 339 7.79 -13.34 -0.07
N PHE A 340 8.63 -12.32 0.11
CA PHE A 340 9.94 -12.19 -0.54
C PHE A 340 11.06 -11.94 0.46
N ASP A 341 12.30 -11.95 -0.03
CA ASP A 341 13.40 -11.36 0.73
C ASP A 341 13.28 -9.84 0.76
N PRO A 342 13.23 -9.20 1.94
CA PRO A 342 13.08 -7.76 2.02
C PRO A 342 14.28 -7.01 1.42
N GLU A 343 15.49 -7.57 1.53
CA GLU A 343 16.69 -6.95 0.97
C GLU A 343 16.75 -7.10 -0.56
N GLU A 344 16.49 -8.31 -1.07
CA GLU A 344 16.35 -8.53 -2.53
C GLU A 344 15.27 -7.64 -3.12
N PHE A 345 14.08 -7.60 -2.52
CA PHE A 345 12.95 -6.84 -3.04
C PHE A 345 13.30 -5.35 -3.15
N LEU A 346 13.92 -4.77 -2.12
CA LEU A 346 14.36 -3.37 -2.15
C LEU A 346 15.47 -3.14 -3.19
N ARG A 347 16.42 -4.08 -3.34
CA ARG A 347 17.50 -3.98 -4.33
C ARG A 347 16.98 -3.95 -5.76
N GLN A 348 15.94 -4.74 -6.06
CA GLN A 348 15.29 -4.74 -7.38
C GLN A 348 14.66 -3.39 -7.74
N LEU A 349 14.34 -2.56 -6.73
CA LEU A 349 13.77 -1.22 -6.92
C LEU A 349 14.85 -0.12 -7.07
N GLU A 350 16.14 -0.45 -6.96
CA GLU A 350 17.23 0.53 -7.18
C GLU A 350 17.23 1.09 -8.60
N SER A 351 16.83 0.28 -9.58
CA SER A 351 16.65 0.70 -10.98
C SER A 351 15.57 1.78 -11.14
N ALA A 352 14.61 1.84 -10.21
CA ALA A 352 13.59 2.89 -10.09
C ALA A 352 14.02 4.01 -9.12
N GLN A 353 15.32 4.10 -8.81
CA GLN A 353 15.93 5.10 -7.94
C GLN A 353 15.43 5.07 -6.48
N VAL A 354 14.96 3.92 -6.02
CA VAL A 354 14.76 3.68 -4.58
C VAL A 354 16.11 3.38 -3.95
N ARG A 355 16.41 4.03 -2.83
CA ARG A 355 17.64 3.80 -2.05
C ARG A 355 17.29 3.45 -0.62
N THR A 356 17.98 2.45 -0.08
CA THR A 356 17.81 2.00 1.30
C THR A 356 19.14 2.14 2.05
N GLU A 357 19.12 2.73 3.23
CA GLU A 357 20.26 2.88 4.12
C GLU A 357 19.90 2.37 5.52
N VAL A 358 20.67 1.43 6.07
CA VAL A 358 20.49 0.91 7.42
C VAL A 358 21.66 1.37 8.29
N GLN A 359 21.35 1.89 9.47
CA GLN A 359 22.33 2.35 10.45
C GLN A 359 22.01 1.77 11.82
N THR A 360 23.03 1.36 12.56
CA THR A 360 22.89 0.88 13.94
C THR A 360 23.78 1.67 14.87
N THR A 361 23.26 1.98 16.05
CA THR A 361 23.98 2.74 17.07
C THR A 361 23.77 2.09 18.43
N SER A 362 24.79 2.13 19.29
CA SER A 362 24.66 1.81 20.71
C SER A 362 24.42 3.12 21.47
N LEU A 363 23.48 3.09 22.42
CA LEU A 363 23.13 4.22 23.29
C LEU A 363 24.09 4.38 24.46
#